data_AF-A0A6B3Q8V4-F1
#
_entry.id   AF-A0A6B3Q8V4-F1
#
_cell.length_a   1.000
_cell.length_b   1.000
_cell.length_c   1.000
_cell.angle_alpha   90.00
_cell.angle_beta   90.00
_cell.angle_gamma   90.00
#
_symmetry.space_group_name_H-M   'P 1'
#
loop_
_entity.id
_entity.type
_entity.pdbx_description
1 polymer ?
#
loop_
_entity_poly.entity_id
_entity_poly.type
_entity_poly.pdbx_seq_one_letter_code
_entity_poly.pdbx_strand_id
1 'polypeptide(L)'
;MKKTVKDIFYNAIYQVFLIVLPLLTIPILSRRIGSTGLGIYGYVFSISQFLMTVIAVGMNPFRIRNIAKSRKDKKALSLQFWNIYFIQFLIGLSVSFLYIA
;
A
#
# COMPACT_ATOMS: atom_id res chain seq x y z
N MET A 1 -2.54 20.82 -18.67
CA MET A 1 -3.73 19.95 -18.55
C MET A 1 -3.49 18.54 -19.10
N LYS A 2 -2.97 18.34 -20.32
CA LYS A 2 -2.72 16.99 -20.89
C LYS A 2 -1.87 16.04 -20.02
N LYS A 3 -0.82 16.56 -19.34
CA LYS A 3 0.01 15.76 -18.40
C LYS A 3 -0.78 15.27 -17.19
N THR A 4 -1.57 16.13 -16.56
CA THR A 4 -2.38 15.79 -15.39
C THR A 4 -3.46 14.76 -15.72
N VAL A 5 -4.10 14.89 -16.89
CA VAL A 5 -5.10 13.91 -17.37
C VAL A 5 -4.45 12.53 -17.59
N LYS A 6 -3.24 12.49 -18.17
CA LYS A 6 -2.46 11.26 -18.33
C LYS A 6 -2.11 10.63 -16.99
N ASP A 7 -1.67 11.41 -16.01
CA ASP A 7 -1.33 10.92 -14.66
C ASP A 7 -2.56 10.35 -13.92
N ILE A 8 -3.72 11.02 -14.05
CA ILE A 8 -4.99 10.55 -13.50
C ILE A 8 -5.43 9.25 -14.18
N PHE A 9 -5.33 9.16 -15.52
CA PHE A 9 -5.70 7.97 -16.26
C PHE A 9 -4.85 6.74 -15.87
N TYR A 10 -3.54 6.92 -15.68
CA TYR A 10 -2.70 5.85 -15.14
C TYR A 10 -3.09 5.43 -13.73
N ASN A 11 -3.42 6.38 -12.86
CA ASN A 11 -3.89 6.07 -11.52
C ASN A 11 -5.22 5.30 -11.56
N ALA A 12 -6.14 5.68 -12.45
CA ALA A 12 -7.41 4.97 -12.64
C ALA A 12 -7.20 3.52 -13.10
N ILE A 13 -6.35 3.28 -14.10
CA ILE A 13 -6.00 1.91 -14.53
C ILE A 13 -5.38 1.12 -13.37
N TYR A 14 -4.47 1.73 -12.62
CA TYR A 14 -3.85 1.09 -11.46
C TYR A 14 -4.90 0.70 -10.40
N GLN A 15 -5.86 1.57 -10.10
CA GLN A 15 -6.96 1.25 -9.18
C GLN A 15 -7.84 0.11 -9.70
N VAL A 16 -8.17 0.10 -10.99
CA VAL A 16 -8.91 -1.03 -11.60
C VAL A 16 -8.14 -2.33 -11.44
N PHE A 17 -6.82 -2.30 -11.66
CA PHE A 17 -5.96 -3.48 -11.50
C PHE A 17 -5.98 -4.03 -10.06
N LEU A 18 -5.96 -3.15 -9.07
CA LEU A 18 -6.07 -3.51 -7.65
C LEU A 18 -7.42 -4.15 -7.30
N ILE A 19 -8.50 -3.84 -8.04
CA ILE A 19 -9.82 -4.46 -7.85
C ILE A 19 -9.91 -5.82 -8.57
N VAL A 20 -9.35 -5.91 -9.78
CA VAL A 20 -9.39 -7.15 -10.58
C VAL A 20 -8.56 -8.26 -9.93
N LEU A 21 -7.43 -7.93 -9.30
CA LEU A 21 -6.57 -8.88 -8.60
C LEU A 21 -7.33 -9.75 -7.57
N PRO A 22 -7.98 -9.20 -6.53
CA PRO A 22 -8.73 -9.99 -5.54
C PRO A 22 -9.91 -10.74 -6.15
N LEU A 23 -10.57 -10.21 -7.19
CA LEU A 23 -11.64 -10.92 -7.88
C LEU A 23 -11.15 -12.21 -8.55
N LEU A 24 -9.90 -12.25 -9.01
CA LEU A 24 -9.28 -13.45 -9.56
C LEU A 24 -8.69 -14.35 -8.49
N THR A 25 -8.01 -13.79 -7.48
CA THR A 25 -7.31 -14.58 -6.46
C THR A 25 -8.26 -15.20 -5.44
N ILE A 26 -9.32 -14.50 -5.01
CA ILE A 26 -10.24 -15.01 -3.98
C ILE A 26 -10.90 -16.33 -4.40
N PRO A 27 -11.44 -16.50 -5.63
CA PRO A 27 -12.00 -17.78 -6.07
C PRO A 27 -10.95 -18.91 -6.13
N ILE A 28 -9.71 -18.58 -6.49
CA ILE A 28 -8.60 -19.55 -6.55
C ILE A 28 -8.24 -20.02 -5.13
N LEU A 29 -8.11 -19.10 -4.18
CA LEU A 29 -7.89 -19.42 -2.77
C LEU A 29 -9.09 -20.19 -2.19
N SER A 30 -10.32 -19.78 -2.50
CA SER A 30 -11.55 -20.43 -2.04
C SER A 30 -11.60 -21.92 -2.43
N ARG A 31 -11.22 -22.24 -3.67
CA ARG A 31 -11.19 -23.62 -4.17
C ARG A 31 -10.13 -24.50 -3.50
N ARG A 32 -9.01 -23.92 -3.06
CA ARG A 32 -7.86 -24.66 -2.48
C ARG A 32 -7.95 -24.80 -0.96
N ILE A 33 -8.49 -23.81 -0.25
CA ILE A 33 -8.41 -23.69 1.22
C ILE A 33 -9.75 -24.08 1.90
N GLY A 34 -10.85 -24.19 1.14
CA GLY A 34 -12.16 -24.54 1.68
C GLY A 34 -12.82 -23.40 2.49
N SER A 35 -14.07 -23.59 2.91
CA SER A 35 -14.88 -22.56 3.58
C SER A 35 -14.34 -22.14 4.95
N THR A 36 -13.78 -23.06 5.72
CA THR A 36 -13.16 -22.80 7.03
C THR A 36 -11.87 -22.01 6.90
N GLY A 37 -11.00 -22.35 5.95
CA GLY A 37 -9.74 -21.64 5.74
C GLY A 37 -9.92 -20.23 5.15
N LEU A 38 -10.99 -20.01 4.37
CA LEU A 38 -11.40 -18.66 3.96
C LEU A 38 -11.79 -17.77 5.13
N GLY A 39 -12.47 -18.32 6.14
CA GLY A 39 -12.84 -17.58 7.35
C GLY A 39 -11.61 -17.11 8.14
N ILE A 40 -10.64 -18.02 8.35
CA ILE A 40 -9.37 -17.70 9.03
C ILE A 40 -8.59 -16.65 8.22
N TYR A 41 -8.49 -16.84 6.90
CA TYR A 41 -7.85 -15.86 6.02
C TYR A 41 -8.52 -14.49 6.11
N GLY A 42 -9.86 -14.44 6.04
CA GLY A 42 -10.62 -13.19 6.16
C GLY A 42 -10.36 -12.47 7.49
N TYR A 43 -10.31 -13.21 8.59
CA TYR A 43 -10.00 -12.66 9.92
C TYR A 43 -8.59 -12.07 9.99
N VAL A 44 -7.58 -12.85 9.58
CA VAL A 44 -6.17 -12.42 9.49
C VAL A 44 -6.00 -11.22 8.58
N PHE A 45 -6.64 -11.24 7.41
CA PHE A 45 -6.60 -10.16 6.43
C PHE A 45 -7.21 -8.87 6.99
N SER A 46 -8.32 -8.96 7.72
CA SER A 46 -9.01 -7.80 8.31
C SER A 46 -8.13 -7.09 9.34
N ILE A 47 -7.49 -7.85 10.24
CA ILE A 47 -6.56 -7.30 11.24
C ILE A 47 -5.34 -6.68 10.55
N SER A 48 -4.76 -7.39 9.58
CA SER A 48 -3.63 -6.90 8.80
C SER A 48 -3.96 -5.58 8.09
N GLN A 49 -5.16 -5.48 7.51
CA GLN A 49 -5.60 -4.30 6.78
C GLN A 49 -5.88 -3.11 7.70
N PHE A 50 -6.41 -3.37 8.90
CA PHE A 50 -6.54 -2.35 9.94
C PHE A 50 -5.18 -1.77 10.32
N LEU A 51 -4.19 -2.62 10.62
CA LEU A 51 -2.83 -2.20 10.94
C LEU A 51 -2.17 -1.42 9.79
N MET A 52 -2.33 -1.88 8.55
CA MET A 52 -1.84 -1.17 7.36
C MET A 52 -2.46 0.21 7.22
N THR A 53 -3.74 0.35 7.54
CA THR A 53 -4.43 1.66 7.52
C THR A 53 -3.82 2.60 8.56
N VAL A 54 -3.54 2.12 9.77
CA VAL A 54 -2.87 2.90 10.82
C VAL A 54 -1.50 3.41 10.38
N ILE A 55 -0.70 2.56 9.72
CA ILE A 55 0.61 2.98 9.14
C ILE A 55 0.43 4.02 8.04
N ALA A 56 -0.58 3.85 7.18
CA ALA A 56 -0.81 4.72 6.03
C ALA A 56 -1.36 6.10 6.42
N VAL A 57 -2.07 6.19 7.54
CA VAL A 57 -2.61 7.44 8.10
C VAL A 57 -1.46 8.39 8.40
N GLY A 58 -1.49 9.56 7.76
CA GLY A 58 -0.43 10.58 7.88
C GLY A 58 0.76 10.39 6.94
N MET A 59 1.21 9.15 6.67
CA MET A 59 2.34 8.90 5.77
C MET A 59 2.04 9.23 4.32
N ASN A 60 0.86 8.86 3.80
CA ASN A 60 0.51 9.08 2.39
C ASN A 60 0.52 10.56 1.97
N PRO A 61 -0.20 11.48 2.64
CA PRO A 61 -0.17 12.90 2.28
C PRO A 61 1.22 13.53 2.54
N PHE A 62 1.94 13.09 3.57
CA PHE A 62 3.30 13.54 3.85
C PHE A 62 4.28 13.17 2.72
N ARG A 63 4.24 11.90 2.27
CA ARG A 63 5.04 11.38 1.15
C ARG A 63 4.82 12.17 -0.12
N ILE A 64 3.56 12.33 -0.53
CA ILE A 64 3.19 13.01 -1.77
C ILE A 64 3.66 14.47 -1.72
N ARG A 65 3.45 15.16 -0.59
CA ARG A 65 3.85 16.56 -0.42
C ARG A 65 5.37 16.74 -0.50
N ASN A 66 6.14 15.92 0.22
CA ASN A 66 7.60 16.08 0.28
C ASN A 66 8.27 15.70 -1.05
N ILE A 67 7.81 14.62 -1.70
CA ILE A 67 8.31 14.21 -3.02
C ILE A 67 7.98 15.25 -4.09
N ALA A 68 6.77 15.83 -4.06
CA ALA A 68 6.38 16.88 -5.00
C ALA A 68 7.23 18.15 -4.86
N LYS A 69 7.60 18.54 -3.63
CA LYS A 69 8.47 19.70 -3.36
C LYS A 69 9.89 19.50 -3.88
N SER A 70 10.47 18.31 -3.70
CA SER A 70 11.85 18.01 -4.11
C SER A 70 11.98 17.52 -5.56
N ARG A 71 10.89 17.48 -6.34
CA ARG A 71 10.87 16.94 -7.71
C ARG A 71 11.88 17.59 -8.67
N LYS A 72 12.25 18.86 -8.45
CA LYS A 72 13.14 19.61 -9.35
C LYS A 72 14.61 19.19 -9.23
N ASP A 73 15.03 18.66 -8.09
CA ASP A 73 16.42 18.23 -7.85
C ASP A 73 16.45 16.72 -7.61
N LYS A 74 17.11 15.99 -8.53
CA LYS A 74 17.21 14.53 -8.46
C LYS A 74 17.96 14.05 -7.21
N LYS A 75 18.98 14.78 -6.73
CA LYS A 75 19.73 14.40 -5.52
C LYS A 75 18.86 14.57 -4.28
N ALA A 76 18.22 15.73 -4.15
CA ALA A 76 17.29 15.99 -3.04
C ALA A 76 16.09 15.02 -3.05
N LEU A 77 15.56 14.69 -4.23
CA LEU A 77 14.47 13.74 -4.40
C LEU A 77 14.85 12.34 -3.90
N SER A 78 16.01 11.84 -4.31
CA SER A 78 16.50 10.52 -3.89
C SER A 78 16.69 10.45 -2.38
N LEU A 79 17.32 11.46 -1.78
CA LEU A 79 17.52 11.53 -0.34
C LEU A 79 16.20 11.54 0.43
N GLN A 80 15.24 12.37 0.00
CA GLN A 80 13.92 12.41 0.63
C GLN A 80 13.15 11.10 0.46
N PHE A 81 13.25 10.46 -0.71
CA PHE A 81 12.64 9.16 -0.95
C PHE A 81 13.18 8.11 0.03
N TRP A 82 14.51 8.00 0.16
CA TRP A 82 15.15 7.03 1.06
C TRP A 82 14.82 7.31 2.53
N ASN A 83 14.81 8.57 2.96
CA ASN A 83 14.44 8.92 4.33
C ASN A 83 13.00 8.49 4.66
N ILE A 84 12.04 8.80 3.78
CA ILE A 84 10.65 8.44 4.03
C ILE A 84 10.45 6.92 3.93
N TYR A 85 11.15 6.26 3.02
CA TYR A 85 11.13 4.80 2.90
C TYR A 85 11.69 4.11 4.15
N PHE A 86 12.78 4.62 4.70
CA PHE A 86 13.38 4.08 5.92
C PHE A 86 12.44 4.21 7.13
N ILE A 87 11.77 5.37 7.27
CA ILE A 87 10.74 5.56 8.31
C ILE A 87 9.58 4.57 8.11
N GLN A 88 9.11 4.40 6.87
CA GLN A 88 8.04 3.44 6.56
C GLN A 88 8.44 2.00 6.91
N PHE A 89 9.70 1.65 6.63
CA PHE A 89 10.25 0.34 6.92
C PHE A 89 10.34 0.07 8.42
N LEU A 90 10.80 1.05 9.22
CA LEU A 90 10.86 0.93 10.68
C LEU A 90 9.47 0.76 11.30
N ILE A 91 8.50 1.57 10.88
CA ILE A 91 7.12 1.46 11.35
C ILE A 91 6.53 0.11 10.95
N GLY A 92 6.77 -0.34 9.71
CA GLY A 92 6.34 -1.65 9.23
C GLY A 92 6.93 -2.80 10.03
N LEU A 93 8.22 -2.73 10.41
CA LEU A 93 8.86 -3.70 11.29
C LEU A 93 8.22 -3.73 12.68
N SER A 94 8.00 -2.57 13.29
CA SER A 94 7.37 -2.48 14.62
C SER A 94 5.96 -3.07 14.63
N VAL A 95 5.15 -2.77 13.61
CA VAL A 95 3.79 -3.30 13.49
C VAL A 95 3.78 -4.79 13.19
N SER A 96 4.71 -5.27 12.36
CA SER A 96 4.85 -6.71 12.08
C SER A 96 5.26 -7.48 13.34
N PHE A 97 6.14 -6.91 14.16
CA PHE A 97 6.52 -7.48 15.44
C PHE A 97 5.32 -7.55 16.40
N LEU A 98 4.56 -6.47 16.53
CA LEU A 98 3.31 -6.41 17.31
C LEU A 98 2.23 -7.40 16.84
N TYR A 99 2.22 -7.73 15.55
CA TYR A 99 1.26 -8.67 14.98
C TYR A 99 1.62 -10.13 15.26
N ILE A 100 2.92 -10.44 15.38
CA ILE A 100 3.44 -11.80 15.60
C ILE A 100 3.59 -12.12 17.10
N ALA A 101 3.91 -11.12 17.92
CA ALA A 101 4.07 -11.24 19.38
C ALA A 101 2.72 -11.39 20.10
#